data_AF-R6X4X5-F1
#
_entry.id   AF-R6X4X5-F1
#
_cell.length_a   1.000
_cell.length_b   1.000
_cell.length_c   1.000
_cell.angle_alpha   90.00
_cell.angle_beta   90.00
_cell.angle_gamma   90.00
#
_symmetry.space_group_name_H-M   'P 1'
#
loop_
_entity.id
_entity.type
_entity.pdbx_description
1 polymer ?
#
loop_
_entity_poly.entity_id
_entity_poly.type
_entity_poly.pdbx_seq_one_letter_code
_entity_poly.pdbx_strand_id
1 'polypeptide(L)' 'MLRGTTLFRCPNCGHVFKALDLEDNATVYSMPMPCPKCGTKSYQLGPLGWIRSWLDRKESNSVR' A
#
# COMPACT_ATOMS: atom_id res chain seq x y z
N MET A 1 3.72 -14.23 3.45
CA MET A 1 2.75 -15.28 3.06
C MET A 1 1.59 -14.67 2.30
N LEU A 2 0.80 -15.46 1.58
CA LEU A 2 -0.44 -15.00 0.92
C LEU A 2 -1.60 -15.11 1.91
N ARG A 3 -2.18 -13.97 2.31
CA ARG A 3 -3.34 -13.89 3.22
C ARG A 3 -4.68 -13.92 2.51
N GLY A 4 -4.71 -13.63 1.21
CA GLY A 4 -5.92 -13.66 0.39
C GLY A 4 -6.00 -12.44 -0.51
N THR A 5 -7.19 -11.83 -0.61
CA THR A 5 -7.38 -10.56 -1.35
C THR A 5 -8.06 -9.54 -0.46
N THR A 6 -7.52 -8.32 -0.43
CA THR A 6 -8.07 -7.20 0.32
C THR A 6 -8.23 -5.97 -0.59
N LEU A 7 -8.85 -4.92 -0.06
CA LEU A 7 -9.02 -3.67 -0.78
C LEU A 7 -7.84 -2.73 -0.49
N PHE A 8 -7.26 -2.16 -1.53
CA PHE A 8 -6.16 -1.22 -1.50
C PHE A 8 -6.64 0.16 -1.93
N ARG A 9 -6.11 1.21 -1.29
CA ARG A 9 -6.38 2.61 -1.65
C ARG A 9 -5.08 3.26 -2.11
N CYS A 10 -5.13 3.87 -3.30
CA CYS A 10 -4.02 4.67 -3.79
C CYS A 10 -3.98 6.03 -3.06
N PRO A 11 -2.83 6.43 -2.46
CA PRO A 11 -2.72 7.68 -1.72
C PRO A 11 -2.57 8.92 -2.61
N ASN A 12 -2.24 8.76 -3.90
CA ASN A 12 -2.21 9.84 -4.89
C ASN A 12 -3.56 10.00 -5.57
N CYS A 13 -4.10 8.89 -6.09
CA CYS A 13 -5.26 8.94 -6.99
C CYS A 13 -6.58 8.67 -6.29
N GLY A 14 -6.56 8.26 -5.02
CA GLY A 14 -7.75 7.91 -4.25
C GLY A 14 -8.47 6.63 -4.70
N HIS A 15 -8.04 6.02 -5.81
CA HIS A 15 -8.67 4.83 -6.38
C HIS A 15 -8.60 3.65 -5.41
N VAL A 16 -9.76 3.03 -5.15
CA VAL A 16 -9.87 1.82 -4.35
C VAL A 16 -10.02 0.63 -5.30
N PHE A 17 -9.20 -0.39 -5.12
CA PHE A 17 -9.24 -1.60 -5.94
C PHE A 17 -8.95 -2.84 -5.12
N LYS A 18 -9.39 -3.99 -5.62
CA LYS A 18 -9.13 -5.29 -4.98
C LYS A 18 -7.82 -5.86 -5.50
N ALA A 19 -6.93 -6.25 -4.61
CA ALA A 19 -5.65 -6.86 -4.95
C ALA A 19 -5.28 -7.97 -3.96
N LEU A 20 -4.20 -8.67 -4.27
CA LEU A 20 -3.66 -9.74 -3.45
C LEU A 20 -3.05 -9.17 -2.16
N ASP A 21 -3.40 -9.73 -1.01
CA ASP A 21 -2.79 -9.39 0.28
C ASP A 21 -1.61 -10.33 0.53
N LEU A 22 -0.42 -9.81 0.24
CA LEU A 22 0.86 -10.48 0.48
C LEU A 22 1.50 -9.85 1.70
N GLU A 23 2.05 -10.65 2.61
CA GLU A 23 2.84 -10.09 3.70
C GLU A 23 4.17 -9.52 3.20
N ASP A 24 4.49 -8.33 3.69
CA ASP A 24 5.77 -7.65 3.48
C ASP A 24 6.83 -8.31 4.37
N ASN A 25 7.76 -9.07 3.79
CA ASN A 25 8.88 -9.71 4.50
C ASN A 25 8.45 -10.51 5.75
N ALA A 26 7.35 -11.27 5.67
CA ALA A 26 6.76 -12.01 6.80
C ALA A 26 6.43 -11.14 8.03
N THR A 27 6.16 -9.85 7.81
CA THR A 27 5.76 -8.88 8.84
C THR A 27 4.23 -8.76 8.88
N VAL A 28 3.70 -8.05 9.89
CA VAL A 28 2.27 -7.69 9.99
C VAL A 28 1.80 -6.75 8.86
N TYR A 29 2.72 -6.12 8.13
CA TYR A 29 2.38 -5.22 7.03
C TYR A 29 2.05 -5.98 5.75
N SER A 30 1.10 -5.42 5.00
CA SER A 30 0.80 -5.83 3.63
C SER A 30 1.79 -5.19 2.65
N MET A 31 2.23 -5.98 1.67
CA MET A 31 3.05 -5.55 0.54
C MET A 31 2.30 -4.47 -0.26
N PRO A 32 2.94 -3.34 -0.60
CA PRO A 32 2.31 -2.31 -1.41
C PRO A 32 2.10 -2.80 -2.84
N MET A 33 0.87 -2.67 -3.33
CA MET A 33 0.49 -3.08 -4.68
C MET A 33 0.53 -1.89 -5.65
N PRO A 34 0.96 -2.05 -6.90
CA PRO A 34 0.96 -0.97 -7.88
C PRO A 34 -0.48 -0.58 -8.26
N CYS A 35 -0.78 0.71 -8.26
CA CYS A 35 -2.08 1.22 -8.68
C CYS A 35 -2.25 1.08 -10.21
N PRO A 36 -3.35 0.48 -10.71
CA PRO A 36 -3.56 0.28 -12.14
C PRO A 36 -3.74 1.59 -12.93
N LYS A 37 -4.12 2.69 -12.27
CA LYS A 37 -4.29 4.00 -12.92
C LYS A 37 -3.01 4.84 -12.96
N CYS A 38 -2.16 4.71 -11.94
CA CYS A 38 -1.13 5.71 -11.65
C CYS A 38 0.27 5.11 -11.48
N GLY A 39 0.38 3.79 -11.40
CA GLY A 39 1.64 3.08 -11.13
C GLY A 39 2.19 3.28 -9.70
N THR A 40 1.65 4.22 -8.92
CA THR A 40 2.10 4.48 -7.54
C THR A 40 1.80 3.28 -6.64
N LYS A 41 2.68 3.04 -5.66
CA LYS A 41 2.42 2.15 -4.53
C LYS A 41 1.10 2.51 -3.84
N SER A 42 0.29 1.49 -3.60
CA SER A 42 -0.97 1.59 -2.88
C SER A 42 -0.97 0.63 -1.69
N TYR A 43 -1.73 0.98 -0.66
CA TYR A 43 -1.69 0.29 0.63
C TYR A 43 -3.09 -0.20 0.98
N GLN A 44 -3.16 -1.28 1.76
CA GLN A 44 -4.43 -1.83 2.21
C GLN A 44 -5.26 -0.79 2.97
N LEU A 45 -6.57 -0.85 2.81
CA LEU A 45 -7.51 -0.07 3.60
C LEU A 45 -7.45 -0.51 5.07
N GLY A 46 -6.92 0.35 5.91
CA GLY A 46 -6.83 0.16 7.35
C GLY A 46 -5.83 1.12 8.00
N PRO A 47 -5.83 1.18 9.34
CA PRO A 47 -4.95 2.08 10.08
C PRO A 47 -3.47 1.80 9.79
N LEU A 48 -3.05 0.52 9.74
CA LEU A 48 -1.67 0.16 9.39
C LEU A 48 -1.28 0.57 7.96
N GLY A 49 -2.20 0.45 7.00
CA GLY A 49 -1.97 0.88 5.62
C GLY A 49 -1.83 2.39 5.49
N TRP A 50 -2.59 3.17 6.27
CA TRP A 50 -2.45 4.63 6.32
C TRP A 50 -1.14 5.06 6.94
N ILE A 51 -0.74 4.46 8.06
CA ILE A 51 0.54 4.74 8.73
C ILE A 51 1.70 4.42 7.77
N ARG A 52 1.66 3.25 7.11
CA ARG A 52 2.69 2.86 6.13
C ARG A 52 2.73 3.80 4.93
N SER A 53 1.56 4.21 4.41
CA SER A 53 1.47 5.19 3.33
C SER A 53 2.07 6.54 3.70
N TRP A 54 1.89 6.98 4.94
CA TRP A 54 2.46 8.24 5.41
C TRP A 54 3.98 8.14 5.58
N LEU A 55 4.47 7.01 6.09
CA LEU A 55 5.91 6.77 6.27
C LEU A 55 6.65 6.72 4.93
N ASP A 56 6.16 5.97 3.94
CA ASP A 56 6.76 5.88 2.60
C ASP A 56 6.78 7.25 1.91
N ARG A 57 5.76 8.09 2.16
CA ARG A 57 5.72 9.48 1.69
C ARG A 57 6.80 10.36 2.36
N LYS A 58 7.06 10.19 3.65
CA LYS A 58 8.15 10.91 4.35
C LYS A 58 9.52 10.52 3.80
N GLU A 59 9.74 9.22 3.58
CA GLU A 59 10.96 8.68 2.98
C GLU A 59 11.18 9.28 1.58
N SER A 60 10.16 9.24 0.70
CA SER A 60 10.24 9.82 -0.64
C SER A 60 10.51 11.33 -0.67
N ASN A 61 10.18 12.06 0.40
CA ASN A 61 10.39 13.51 0.50
C ASN A 61 11.74 13.86 1.13
N SER A 62 12.42 12.89 1.78
CA SER A 62 13.77 13.08 2.35
C SER A 62 14.89 12.80 1.33
N VAL A 63 14.59 12.08 0.25
CA VAL A 63 15.54 11.70 -0.82
C VAL A 63 15.47 12.69 -2.00
N ARG A 64 14.62 13.72 -1.92
CA ARG A 64 14.55 14.85 -2.85
C ARG A 64 15.19 16.08 -2.23
#